data_AF-A0A2P8LG71-F1
#
_entry.id   AF-A0A2P8LG71-F1
#
_cell.length_a   1.000
_cell.length_b   1.000
_cell.length_c   1.000
_cell.angle_alpha   90.00
_cell.angle_beta   90.00
_cell.angle_gamma   90.00
#
_symmetry.space_group_name_H-M   'P 1'
#
loop_
_entity.id
_entity.type
_entity.pdbx_description
1 polymer ?
#
loop_
_entity_poly.entity_id
_entity_poly.type
_entity_poly.pdbx_seq_one_letter_code
_entity_poly.pdbx_strand_id
1 'polypeptide(L)' 'MGYVDYQFENVFERPVEIFMWRVILLVLSGGWHQDWYSRARQLIEDQIVKDGVDNLLAGVPDDESELFLHDLKILKLI' A
#
# COMPACT_ATOMS: atom_id res chain seq x y z
N MET A 1 -5.94 -14.20 -2.24
CA MET A 1 -5.29 -12.88 -2.44
C MET A 1 -3.77 -12.98 -2.47
N GLY A 2 -3.09 -13.73 -1.59
CA GLY A 2 -1.62 -13.85 -1.63
C GLY A 2 -1.01 -14.34 -2.96
N TYR A 3 -1.69 -15.22 -3.70
CA TYR A 3 -1.23 -15.62 -5.05
C TYR A 3 -1.28 -14.48 -6.06
N VAL A 4 -2.28 -13.58 -5.95
CA VAL A 4 -2.40 -12.41 -6.81
C VAL A 4 -1.29 -11.42 -6.45
N ASP A 5 -1.08 -11.11 -5.18
CA ASP A 5 -0.01 -10.21 -4.72
C ASP A 5 1.38 -10.64 -5.24
N TYR A 6 1.72 -11.92 -5.11
CA TYR A 6 2.98 -12.49 -5.59
C TYR A 6 3.19 -12.33 -7.11
N GLN A 7 2.12 -12.41 -7.92
CA GLN A 7 2.24 -12.26 -9.37
C GLN A 7 2.61 -10.84 -9.81
N PHE A 8 2.36 -9.84 -8.97
CA PHE A 8 2.64 -8.44 -9.29
C PHE A 8 3.91 -7.90 -8.61
N GLU A 9 4.59 -8.68 -7.77
CA GLU A 9 5.82 -8.23 -7.07
C GLU A 9 6.94 -7.75 -8.01
N ASN A 10 7.01 -8.29 -9.24
CA ASN A 10 8.03 -7.94 -10.23
C ASN A 10 7.47 -7.16 -11.43
N VAL A 11 6.21 -6.75 -11.38
CA VAL A 11 5.54 -6.04 -12.51
C VAL A 11 5.76 -4.53 -12.41
N PHE A 12 5.97 -4.04 -11.19
CA PHE A 12 6.09 -2.61 -10.91
C PHE A 12 7.55 -2.18 -10.87
N GLU A 13 7.84 -1.02 -11.43
CA GLU A 13 9.22 -0.50 -11.52
C GLU A 13 9.53 0.41 -10.33
N ARG A 14 8.53 1.11 -9.80
CA ARG A 14 8.72 2.07 -8.71
C ARG A 14 8.21 1.50 -7.38
N PRO A 15 8.90 1.74 -6.26
CA PRO A 15 8.44 1.33 -4.93
C PRO A 15 7.02 1.80 -4.60
N VAL A 16 6.65 3.00 -5.05
CA VAL A 16 5.28 3.54 -4.86
C VAL A 16 4.20 2.68 -5.50
N GLU A 17 4.47 2.08 -6.65
CA GLU A 17 3.47 1.30 -7.39
C GLU A 17 3.17 -0.01 -6.66
N ILE A 18 4.21 -0.67 -6.13
CA ILE A 18 4.07 -1.85 -5.26
C ILE A 18 3.29 -1.48 -4.00
N PHE A 19 3.62 -0.35 -3.40
CA PHE A 19 2.96 0.13 -2.19
C PHE A 19 1.47 0.44 -2.42
N MET A 20 1.14 1.20 -3.45
CA MET A 20 -0.24 1.49 -3.87
C MET A 20 -1.01 0.21 -4.18
N TRP A 21 -0.40 -0.76 -4.85
CA TRP A 21 -1.03 -2.04 -5.15
C TRP A 21 -1.47 -2.78 -3.88
N ARG A 22 -0.62 -2.83 -2.86
CA ARG A 22 -0.96 -3.44 -1.56
C ARG A 22 -2.14 -2.73 -0.89
N VAL A 23 -2.17 -1.40 -0.93
CA VAL A 23 -3.28 -0.59 -0.43
C VAL A 23 -4.58 -0.89 -1.19
N ILE A 24 -4.51 -0.98 -2.53
CA ILE A 24 -5.67 -1.36 -3.37
C ILE A 24 -6.18 -2.76 -3.00
N LEU A 25 -5.29 -3.75 -2.84
CA LEU A 25 -5.68 -5.10 -2.43
C LEU A 25 -6.35 -5.11 -1.06
N LEU A 26 -5.90 -4.28 -0.12
CA LEU A 26 -6.55 -4.12 1.18
C LEU A 26 -7.97 -3.59 1.02
N VAL A 27 -8.15 -2.51 0.24
CA VAL A 27 -9.46 -1.89 -0.02
C VAL A 27 -10.41 -2.87 -0.72
N LEU A 28 -9.95 -3.52 -1.80
CA LEU A 28 -10.75 -4.46 -2.57
C LEU A 28 -11.12 -5.71 -1.76
N SER A 29 -10.33 -6.08 -0.76
CA SER A 29 -10.67 -7.20 0.11
C SER A 29 -11.89 -6.92 1.00
N GLY A 30 -12.24 -5.65 1.23
CA GLY A 30 -13.43 -5.24 1.99
C GLY A 30 -13.54 -5.87 3.38
N GLY A 31 -12.43 -6.36 3.95
CA GLY A 31 -12.43 -7.10 5.22
C GLY A 31 -13.07 -8.50 5.15
N TRP A 32 -13.37 -9.05 3.97
CA TRP A 32 -14.01 -10.36 3.79
C TRP A 32 -13.18 -11.52 4.37
N HIS A 33 -11.86 -11.34 4.45
CA HIS A 33 -10.94 -12.31 5.03
C HIS A 33 -10.07 -11.63 6.08
N GLN A 34 -10.39 -11.82 7.37
CA GLN A 34 -9.72 -11.16 8.49
C GLN A 34 -8.22 -11.46 8.59
N ASP A 35 -7.81 -12.70 8.30
CA ASP A 35 -6.39 -13.09 8.30
C ASP A 35 -5.63 -12.36 7.20
N TRP A 36 -6.23 -12.27 6.01
CA TRP A 36 -5.65 -11.52 4.90
C TRP A 36 -5.59 -10.03 5.22
N TYR A 37 -6.67 -9.46 5.74
CA TYR A 37 -6.75 -8.04 6.10
C TYR A 37 -5.66 -7.66 7.11
N SER A 38 -5.52 -8.45 8.17
CA SER A 38 -4.50 -8.23 9.21
C SER A 38 -3.08 -8.32 8.62
N ARG A 39 -2.81 -9.34 7.79
CA ARG A 39 -1.51 -9.51 7.15
C ARG A 39 -1.20 -8.39 6.16
N ALA A 40 -2.18 -7.97 5.36
CA ALA A 40 -2.01 -6.90 4.38
C ALA A 40 -1.73 -5.55 5.07
N ARG A 41 -2.44 -5.23 6.17
CA ARG A 41 -2.12 -4.04 6.99
C ARG A 41 -0.70 -4.11 7.54
N GLN A 42 -0.31 -5.25 8.11
CA GLN A 42 1.02 -5.41 8.67
C GLN A 42 2.11 -5.22 7.59
N LEU A 43 1.94 -5.78 6.39
CA LEU A 43 2.90 -5.59 5.29
C LEU A 43 3.01 -4.12 4.85
N ILE A 44 1.89 -3.40 4.84
CA ILE A 44 1.87 -1.97 4.51
C ILE A 44 2.58 -1.18 5.61
N GLU A 45 2.24 -1.41 6.89
CA GLU A 45 2.84 -0.75 8.04
C GLU A 45 4.36 -1.01 8.13
N ASP A 46 4.79 -2.27 7.95
CA ASP A 46 6.20 -2.65 7.92
C ASP A 46 6.95 -1.92 6.79
N GLN A 47 6.32 -1.75 5.63
CA GLN A 47 6.91 -1.02 4.51
C GLN A 47 7.01 0.48 4.77
N ILE A 48 5.98 1.08 5.39
CA ILE A 48 6.01 2.48 5.82
C ILE A 48 7.14 2.72 6.83
N VAL A 49 7.29 1.83 7.81
CA VAL A 49 8.34 1.94 8.84
C VAL A 49 9.73 1.76 8.24
N LYS A 50 9.88 0.80 7.32
CA LYS A 50 11.18 0.48 6.72
C LYS A 50 11.68 1.58 5.78
N ASP A 51 10.83 2.03 4.86
CA ASP A 51 11.25 2.90 3.77
C ASP A 51 10.94 4.38 4.07
N GLY A 52 9.94 4.66 4.92
CA GLY A 52 9.42 6.00 5.18
C GLY A 52 8.43 6.45 4.09
N VAL A 53 7.27 6.97 4.49
CA VAL A 53 6.21 7.36 3.54
C VAL A 53 6.68 8.41 2.54
N ASP A 54 7.48 9.39 2.97
CA ASP A 54 7.97 10.43 2.07
C ASP A 54 8.92 9.87 1.00
N ASN A 55 9.72 8.86 1.34
CA ASN A 55 10.60 8.19 0.39
C ASN A 55 9.82 7.27 -0.56
N LEU A 56 8.76 6.62 -0.08
CA LEU A 56 7.86 5.83 -0.92
C LEU A 56 7.18 6.70 -1.97
N LEU A 57 6.87 7.96 -1.66
CA LEU A 57 6.24 8.91 -2.57
C LEU A 57 7.23 9.80 -3.33
N ALA A 58 8.54 9.54 -3.22
CA ALA A 58 9.55 10.34 -3.91
C ALA A 58 9.35 10.31 -5.44
N GLY A 59 9.20 11.50 -6.03
CA GLY A 59 8.99 11.66 -7.47
C GLY A 59 7.54 11.52 -7.92
N VAL A 60 6.59 11.37 -6.99
CA VAL A 60 5.16 11.57 -7.25
C VAL A 60 4.86 13.07 -7.16
N PRO A 61 4.03 13.64 -8.07
CA PRO A 61 3.56 15.02 -7.96
C PRO A 61 2.93 15.31 -6.59
N ASP A 62 3.08 16.54 -6.09
CA ASP A 62 2.61 16.91 -4.75
C ASP A 62 1.09 16.74 -4.60
N ASP A 63 0.31 17.09 -5.62
CA ASP A 63 -1.14 16.95 -5.62
C ASP A 63 -1.60 15.48 -5.55
N GLU A 64 -0.94 14.59 -6.29
CA GLU A 64 -1.19 13.14 -6.22
C GLU A 64 -0.74 12.55 -4.87
N SER A 65 0.40 13.01 -4.34
CA SER A 65 0.94 12.56 -3.05
C SER A 65 0.02 12.97 -1.89
N GLU A 66 -0.44 14.22 -1.89
CA GLU A 66 -1.36 14.74 -0.88
C GLU A 66 -2.69 13.97 -0.87
N LEU A 67 -3.24 13.68 -2.05
CA LEU A 67 -4.46 12.89 -2.18
C LEU A 67 -4.26 11.48 -1.63
N PHE A 68 -3.15 10.82 -1.99
CA PHE A 68 -2.88 9.47 -1.52
C PHE A 68 -2.60 9.41 -0.01
N LEU A 69 -1.88 10.39 0.56
CA LEU A 69 -1.69 10.51 2.00
C LEU A 69 -3.02 10.70 2.75
N HIS A 70 -3.94 11.48 2.18
CA HIS A 70 -5.28 11.62 2.73
C HIS A 70 -6.02 10.28 2.78
N ASP A 71 -5.93 9.47 1.73
CA ASP A 71 -6.54 8.13 1.70
C ASP A 71 -5.92 7.18 2.73
N LEU A 72 -4.60 7.20 2.91
CA LEU A 72 -3.92 6.42 3.94
C LEU A 72 -4.39 6.78 5.36
N LYS A 73 -4.66 8.07 5.63
CA LYS A 73 -5.24 8.55 6.90
C LYS A 73 -6.67 8.04 7.10
N ILE A 74 -7.51 8.05 6.05
CA ILE A 74 -8.86 7.46 6.12
C ILE A 74 -8.78 5.97 6.48
N LEU A 75 -7.81 5.26 5.88
CA LEU A 75 -7.58 3.84 6.13
C LEU A 75 -6.90 3.57 7.48
N LYS A 76 -6.45 4.60 8.20
CA LYS A 76 -5.70 4.52 9.47
C LYS A 76 -4.40 3.72 9.34
N LEU A 77 -3.68 3.91 8.23
CA LEU A 77 -2.39 3.28 7.96
C LEU A 77 -1.21 4.18 8.36
N ILE A 78 -1.49 5.47 8.57
CA ILE A 78 -0.58 6.51 9.10
C ILE A 78 -1.33 7.44 10.05
#